data_AF-A0A1F7XUP3-F1
#
_entry.id   AF-A0A1F7XUP3-F1
#
_cell.length_a   1.000
_cell.length_b   1.000
_cell.length_c   1.000
_cell.angle_alpha   90.00
_cell.angle_beta   90.00
_cell.angle_gamma   90.00
#
_symmetry.space_group_name_H-M   'P 1'
#
loop_
_entity.id
_entity.type
_entity.pdbx_description
1 polymer ?
#
loop_
_entity_poly.entity_id
_entity_poly.type
_entity_poly.pdbx_seq_one_letter_code
_entity_poly.pdbx_strand_id
1 'polypeptide(L)' 'MNWFRIFFLLLVLTFGGIYALTRGGKTPITLPGDLLIIKANRRIYIPFGSTLLITIILFLILRSLFA' A
#
# COMPACT_ATOMS: atom_id res chain seq x y z
N MET A 1 -19.17 -1.48 -14.73
CA MET A 1 -17.82 -1.62 -14.14
C MET A 1 -17.95 -2.19 -12.73
N ASN A 2 -17.31 -3.32 -12.40
CA ASN A 2 -17.42 -3.90 -11.06
C ASN A 2 -16.42 -3.22 -10.11
N TRP A 3 -16.88 -2.20 -9.39
CA TRP A 3 -16.08 -1.39 -8.48
C TRP A 3 -15.40 -2.19 -7.37
N PHE A 4 -16.03 -3.27 -6.91
CA PHE A 4 -15.43 -4.16 -5.91
C PHE A 4 -14.15 -4.82 -6.45
N ARG A 5 -14.22 -5.38 -7.67
CA ARG A 5 -13.05 -5.99 -8.31
C ARG A 5 -11.91 -4.98 -8.53
N ILE A 6 -12.25 -3.75 -8.90
CA ILE A 6 -11.27 -2.68 -9.10
C ILE A 6 -10.59 -2.29 -7.80
N PHE A 7 -11.34 -2.16 -6.70
CA PHE A 7 -10.78 -1.87 -5.39
C PHE A 7 -9.75 -2.92 -4.97
N PHE A 8 -10.07 -4.21 -5.11
CA PHE A 8 -9.14 -5.29 -4.79
C PHE A 8 -7.91 -5.30 -5.70
N LEU A 9 -8.08 -4.99 -6.97
CA LEU A 9 -6.96 -4.89 -7.92
C LEU A 9 -6.02 -3.74 -7.53
N LEU A 10 -6.56 -2.57 -7.18
CA LEU A 10 -5.79 -1.45 -6.66
C LEU A 10 -5.08 -1.81 -5.35
N LEU A 11 -5.74 -2.54 -4.45
CA LEU A 11 -5.15 -2.98 -3.19
C LEU A 11 -3.92 -3.86 -3.41
N VAL A 12 -4.02 -4.84 -4.32
CA VAL A 12 -2.90 -5.73 -4.64
C VAL A 12 -1.75 -4.98 -5.32
N LEU A 13 -2.07 -4.09 -6.26
CA LEU A 13 -1.06 -3.28 -6.96
C LEU A 13 -0.32 -2.34 -6.02
N THR A 14 -1.04 -1.63 -5.15
CA THR A 14 -0.43 -0.72 -4.18
C THR A 14 0.39 -1.48 -3.14
N PHE A 15 -0.06 -2.64 -2.67
CA PHE A 15 0.71 -3.48 -1.76
C PHE A 15 2.04 -3.90 -2.39
N GLY A 16 2.00 -4.47 -3.60
CA GLY A 16 3.19 -4.87 -4.33
C GLY A 16 4.13 -3.69 -4.63
N GLY A 17 3.58 -2.55 -5.02
CA GLY A 17 4.35 -1.33 -5.30
C GLY A 17 5.08 -0.80 -4.08
N ILE A 18 4.38 -0.64 -2.95
CA ILE A 18 5.00 -0.15 -1.71
C ILE A 18 6.03 -1.16 -1.18
N TYR A 19 5.70 -2.45 -1.20
CA TYR A 19 6.63 -3.50 -0.77
C TYR A 19 7.91 -3.53 -1.63
N ALA A 20 7.79 -3.35 -2.94
CA ALA A 20 8.94 -3.28 -3.85
C ALA A 20 9.80 -2.02 -3.58
N LEU A 21 9.18 -0.85 -3.39
CA LEU A 21 9.87 0.41 -3.12
C LEU A 21 10.66 0.36 -1.80
N THR A 22 10.14 -0.34 -0.81
CA THR A 22 10.72 -0.43 0.54
C THR A 22 11.81 -1.50 0.66
N ARG A 23 11.92 -2.40 -0.32
CA ARG A 23 12.99 -3.39 -0.40
C ARG A 23 14.36 -2.79 -0.75
N GLY A 24 14.40 -1.56 -1.27
CA GLY A 24 15.62 -0.84 -1.71
C GLY A 24 16.56 -0.34 -0.61
N GLY A 25 16.45 -0.83 0.62
CA GLY A 25 17.41 -0.56 1.71
C GLY A 25 17.23 0.76 2.47
N LYS A 26 16.40 1.69 1.98
CA LYS A 26 16.02 2.89 2.74
C LYS A 26 15.02 2.52 3.84
N THR A 27 15.10 3.22 4.97
CA THR A 27 14.12 3.07 6.05
C THR A 27 12.74 3.48 5.50
N PRO A 28 11.75 2.58 5.49
CA PRO A 28 10.44 2.91 4.95
C PRO A 28 9.76 3.97 5.81
N ILE A 29 9.07 4.90 5.16
CA ILE A 29 8.16 5.80 5.87
C ILE A 29 6.98 4.94 6.33
N THR A 30 6.76 4.88 7.63
CA THR A 30 5.68 4.11 8.23
C THR A 30 4.48 5.00 8.49
N LEU A 31 3.29 4.51 8.18
CA LEU A 31 2.03 5.12 8.57
C LEU A 31 1.38 4.34 9.71
N PRO A 32 0.46 4.96 10.47
CA PRO A 32 -0.35 4.23 11.44
C PRO A 32 -1.04 3.02 10.79
N GLY A 33 -0.88 1.84 11.39
CA GLY A 33 -1.37 0.57 10.84
C GLY A 33 -0.37 -0.18 9.97
N ASP A 34 0.79 0.41 9.63
CA ASP A 34 1.91 -0.34 9.09
C ASP A 34 2.64 -1.13 10.17
N LEU A 35 3.27 -2.24 9.77
CA LEU A 35 4.07 -3.06 10.66
C LEU A 35 5.54 -3.02 10.22
N LEU A 36 6.40 -2.44 11.05
CA LEU A 36 7.84 -2.41 10.84
C LEU A 36 8.54 -3.12 12.00
N ILE A 37 9.19 -4.24 11.70
CA ILE A 37 10.04 -4.98 12.64
C ILE A 37 11.50 -4.76 12.24
N ILE A 38 12.27 -4.16 13.15
CA ILE A 38 13.72 -3.97 13.01
C ILE A 38 14.41 -4.89 14.01
N LYS A 39 15.16 -5.89 13.53
CA LYS A 39 15.95 -6.80 14.37
C LYS A 39 17.38 -6.92 13.83
N ALA A 40 18.32 -6.26 14.52
CA ALA A 40 19.72 -6.16 14.11
C ALA A 40 19.84 -5.70 12.64
N ASN A 41 20.31 -6.58 11.74
CA ASN A 41 20.48 -6.29 10.32
C ASN A 41 19.25 -6.68 9.46
N ARG A 42 18.19 -7.25 10.04
CA ARG A 42 16.97 -7.62 9.34
C ARG A 42 15.88 -6.59 9.57
N ARG A 43 15.26 -6.14 8.48
CA ARG A 43 14.11 -5.25 8.49
C ARG A 43 12.98 -5.95 7.74
N ILE A 44 11.85 -6.14 8.42
CA ILE A 44 10.63 -6.65 7.82
C ILE A 44 9.63 -5.52 7.89
N TYR A 45 9.12 -5.12 6.72
CA TYR A 45 8.13 -4.08 6.61
C TYR A 45 6.91 -4.63 5.89
N ILE A 46 5.74 -4.48 6.51
CA ILE A 46 4.44 -4.87 5.97
C ILE A 46 3.57 -3.61 5.89
N PRO A 47 3.32 -3.09 4.67
CA PRO A 47 2.67 -1.79 4.46
C PRO A 47 1.14 -1.79 4.60
N PHE A 48 0.55 -2.42 5.62
CA PHE A 48 -0.91 -2.54 5.69
C PHE A 48 -1.67 -1.21 5.68
N GLY A 49 -1.28 -0.27 6.56
CA GLY A 49 -1.93 1.03 6.67
C GLY A 49 -1.71 1.88 5.42
N SER A 50 -0.45 1.97 4.97
CA SER A 50 -0.05 2.70 3.78
C SER A 50 -0.75 2.20 2.52
N THR A 51 -0.79 0.89 2.31
CA THR A 51 -1.50 0.27 1.19
C THR A 51 -2.97 0.61 1.20
N LEU A 52 -3.65 0.46 2.35
CA LEU A 52 -5.08 0.69 2.44
C LEU A 52 -5.43 2.16 2.20
N LEU A 53 -4.67 3.09 2.80
CA LEU A 53 -4.89 4.53 2.65
C LEU A 53 -4.70 4.97 1.20
N ILE A 54 -3.59 4.55 0.56
CA ILE A 54 -3.32 4.87 -0.85
C ILE A 54 -4.40 4.26 -1.76
N THR A 55 -4.83 3.03 -1.48
CA THR A 55 -5.89 2.37 -2.25
C THR A 55 -7.20 3.15 -2.16
N ILE A 56 -7.60 3.62 -0.97
CA ILE A 56 -8.82 4.42 -0.80
C ILE A 56 -8.73 5.71 -1.60
N ILE A 57 -7.61 6.44 -1.51
CA ILE A 57 -7.41 7.69 -2.27
C ILE A 57 -7.53 7.43 -3.78
N LEU A 58 -6.79 6.44 -4.29
CA LEU A 58 -6.83 6.09 -5.71
C LEU A 58 -8.21 5.64 -6.16
N PHE A 59 -8.91 4.86 -5.34
CA PHE A 59 -10.26 4.41 -5.64
C PHE A 59 -11.27 5.56 -5.70
N LEU A 60 -11.18 6.52 -4.76
CA LEU A 60 -12.04 7.71 -4.76
C LEU A 60 -11.79 8.59 -5.99
N ILE A 61 -10.52 8.82 -6.35
CA ILE A 61 -10.14 9.55 -7.57
C ILE A 61 -10.70 8.84 -8.80
N LEU A 62 -10.45 7.54 -8.94
CA LEU A 62 -10.92 6.76 -10.08
C LEU A 62 -12.45 6.78 -10.15
N ARG A 63 -13.14 6.62 -9.01
CA ARG A 63 -14.60 6.67 -8.97
C ARG A 63 -15.13 8.05 -9.35
N SER A 64 -14.49 9.13 -8.91
CA SER A 64 -14.89 10.49 -9.28
C SER A 64 -14.71 10.80 -10.77
N LEU A 65 -13.80 10.11 -11.47
CA LEU A 65 -13.54 10.34 -12.89
C LEU A 65 -14.44 9.52 -13.83
N PHE A 66 -14.94 8.36 -13.35
CA PHE A 66 -15.63 7.37 -14.18
C PHE A 66 -17.02 6.99 -13.64
N ALA A 67 -17.56 7.70 -12.65
CA ALA A 67 -18.93 7.57 -12.14
C ALA A 67 -19.75 8.80 -12.48
#